data_AF-A0A392QD93-F1
#
_entry.id   AF-A0A392QD93-F1
#
_cell.length_a   1.000
_cell.length_b   1.000
_cell.length_c   1.000
_cell.angle_alpha   90.00
_cell.angle_beta   90.00
_cell.angle_gamma   90.00
#
_symmetry.space_group_name_H-M   'P 1'
#
loop_
_entity.id
_entity.type
_entity.pdbx_description
1 polymer ?
#
loop_
_entity_poly.entity_id
_entity_poly.type
_entity_poly.pdbx_seq_one_letter_code
_entity_poly.pdbx_strand_id
1 'polypeptide(L)'
;MDSKICALVEVEACGSLVTEEHPNSMIIPIECFLMGFGFHRQPHFASSSSNGSSPASSPSSHSIMAPELLSQESLGIKLKPIRTRVRVET
;
A
#
# COMPACT_ATOMS: atom_id res chain seq x y z
N MET A 1 -19.16 10.47 16.64
CA MET A 1 -19.19 9.74 15.35
C MET A 1 -17.83 9.06 15.22
N ASP A 2 -17.59 8.02 16.02
CA ASP A 2 -16.29 7.32 16.07
C ASP A 2 -16.44 5.93 15.46
N SER A 3 -16.94 5.90 14.22
CA SER A 3 -17.02 4.66 13.46
C SER A 3 -15.61 4.21 13.11
N LYS A 4 -15.09 3.20 13.81
CA LYS A 4 -13.87 2.51 13.44
C LYS A 4 -14.12 1.79 12.12
N ILE A 5 -13.50 2.26 11.04
CA ILE A 5 -13.54 1.59 9.74
C ILE A 5 -12.41 0.56 9.72
N CYS A 6 -12.74 -0.69 9.41
CA CYS A 6 -11.78 -1.79 9.29
C CYS A 6 -12.00 -2.49 7.95
N ALA A 7 -10.90 -2.85 7.29
CA ALA A 7 -10.90 -3.69 6.09
C ALA A 7 -9.96 -4.88 6.32
N LEU A 8 -10.38 -6.07 5.88
CA LEU A 8 -9.58 -7.28 5.88
C LEU A 8 -9.43 -7.72 4.43
N VAL A 9 -8.18 -7.95 4.01
CA VAL A 9 -7.82 -8.28 2.63
C VAL A 9 -7.01 -9.57 2.68
N GLU A 10 -7.47 -10.58 1.96
CA GLU A 10 -6.72 -11.81 1.75
C GLU A 10 -5.99 -11.71 0.42
N VAL A 11 -4.69 -12.02 0.43
CA VAL A 11 -3.86 -12.07 -0.78
C VAL A 11 -3.43 -13.51 -0.99
N GLU A 12 -3.91 -14.11 -2.07
CA GLU A 12 -3.58 -15.48 -2.42
C GLU A 12 -2.08 -15.65 -2.70
N ALA A 13 -1.56 -16.85 -2.41
CA ALA A 13 -0.16 -17.22 -2.63
C ALA A 13 0.86 -16.22 -2.02
N CYS A 14 0.49 -15.57 -0.92
CA CYS A 14 1.35 -14.66 -0.16
C CYS A 14 1.71 -15.27 1.20
N GLY A 15 2.97 -15.11 1.61
CA GLY A 15 3.47 -15.46 2.93
C GLY A 15 3.14 -14.41 3.99
N SER A 16 4.15 -13.99 4.74
CA SER A 16 3.97 -13.14 5.92
C SER A 16 4.03 -11.64 5.63
N LEU A 17 4.69 -11.22 4.54
CA LEU A 17 4.92 -9.82 4.22
C LEU A 17 4.41 -9.52 2.81
N VAL A 18 3.12 -9.20 2.71
CA VAL A 18 2.48 -8.85 1.43
C VAL A 18 3.20 -7.69 0.73
N THR A 19 3.73 -6.72 1.47
CA THR A 19 4.46 -5.58 0.89
C THR A 19 5.76 -5.97 0.21
N GLU A 20 6.40 -7.07 0.63
CA GLU A 20 7.64 -7.57 0.03
C GLU A 20 7.35 -8.62 -1.05
N GLU A 21 6.38 -9.50 -0.82
CA GLU A 21 6.08 -10.63 -1.70
C GLU A 21 5.19 -10.23 -2.90
N HIS A 22 4.21 -9.37 -2.66
CA HIS A 22 3.22 -8.93 -3.65
C HIS A 22 2.87 -7.43 -3.47
N PRO A 23 3.85 -6.51 -3.64
CA PRO A 23 3.67 -5.08 -3.34
C PRO A 23 2.47 -4.45 -4.07
N ASN A 24 2.22 -4.87 -5.30
CA ASN A 24 1.13 -4.34 -6.12
C ASN A 24 -0.26 -4.75 -5.61
N SER A 25 -0.38 -5.88 -4.92
CA SER A 25 -1.66 -6.39 -4.42
C SER A 25 -2.25 -5.53 -3.30
N MET A 26 -1.44 -4.67 -2.66
CA MET A 26 -1.89 -3.77 -1.60
C MET A 26 -2.30 -2.37 -2.09
N ILE A 27 -1.99 -2.01 -3.33
CA ILE A 27 -2.24 -0.65 -3.85
C ILE A 27 -3.74 -0.34 -3.85
N ILE A 28 -4.54 -1.16 -4.54
CA ILE A 28 -5.98 -0.96 -4.69
C ILE A 28 -6.70 -1.03 -3.33
N PRO A 29 -6.44 -2.03 -2.47
CA PRO A 29 -7.10 -2.08 -1.17
C PRO A 29 -6.81 -0.88 -0.26
N ILE A 30 -5.58 -0.37 -0.27
CA ILE A 30 -5.22 0.84 0.51
C ILE A 30 -5.94 2.07 -0.06
N GLU A 31 -5.97 2.23 -1.37
CA GLU A 31 -6.69 3.32 -2.03
C GLU A 31 -8.19 3.30 -1.67
N CYS A 32 -8.85 2.15 -1.80
CA CYS A 32 -10.25 1.99 -1.44
C CYS A 32 -10.51 2.25 0.06
N PHE A 33 -9.61 1.83 0.94
CA PHE A 33 -9.73 2.11 2.37
C PHE A 33 -9.66 3.61 2.65
N LEU A 34 -8.69 4.30 2.05
CA LEU A 34 -8.50 5.76 2.20
C LEU A 34 -9.64 6.58 1.58
N MET A 35 -10.27 6.08 0.50
CA MET A 35 -11.51 6.67 -0.04
C MET A 35 -12.62 6.74 1.03
N GLY A 36 -12.75 5.73 1.89
CA GLY A 36 -13.72 5.71 2.99
C GLY A 36 -13.52 6.80 4.04
N PHE A 37 -12.31 7.37 4.12
CA PHE A 37 -11.97 8.50 5.00
C PHE A 37 -11.92 9.86 4.27
N GLY A 38 -12.15 9.88 2.95
CA GLY A 38 -12.06 11.10 2.15
C GLY A 38 -10.62 11.57 1.84
N PHE A 39 -9.61 10.73 2.06
CA PHE A 39 -8.21 11.07 1.73
C PHE A 39 -7.87 10.87 0.25
N HIS A 40 -8.70 10.14 -0.49
CA HIS A 40 -8.51 9.96 -1.92
C HIS A 40 -9.03 11.19 -2.69
N ARG A 41 -8.10 11.98 -3.23
CA ARG A 41 -8.41 13.03 -4.22
C ARG A 41 -8.29 12.41 -5.60
N GLN A 42 -9.41 12.28 -6.30
CA GLN A 42 -9.43 11.83 -7.69
C GLN A 42 -8.43 12.69 -8.50
N PRO A 43 -7.51 12.08 -9.27
CA PRO A 43 -6.69 12.84 -10.19
C PRO A 43 -7.64 13.60 -11.09
N HIS A 44 -7.60 14.93 -11.05
CA HIS A 44 -8.26 15.73 -12.07
C HIS A 44 -7.54 15.36 -13.38
N PHE A 45 -8.10 14.42 -14.13
CA PHE A 45 -7.74 14.26 -15.53
C PHE A 45 -7.98 15.63 -16.13
N ALA A 46 -6.88 16.32 -16.42
CA ALA A 46 -6.90 17.66 -16.96
C ALA A 46 -7.64 17.61 -18.29
N SER A 47 -8.95 17.82 -18.26
CA SER A 47 -9.62 18.49 -19.36
C SER A 47 -8.99 19.87 -19.40
N SER A 48 -8.04 20.01 -20.32
CA SER A 48 -7.37 21.24 -20.70
C SER A 48 -8.32 22.43 -20.61
N SER A 49 -8.15 23.31 -19.63
CA SER A 49 -8.46 24.73 -19.79
C SER A 49 -7.91 25.57 -18.63
N SER A 50 -7.00 26.47 -19.01
CA SER A 50 -6.66 27.76 -18.39
C SER A 50 -6.18 27.81 -16.94
N ASN A 51 -4.89 28.15 -16.81
CA ASN A 51 -4.26 28.98 -15.78
C ASN A 51 -4.47 28.58 -14.31
N GLY A 52 -3.65 27.64 -13.85
CA GLY A 52 -3.46 27.40 -12.42
C GLY A 52 -2.41 26.33 -12.17
N SER A 53 -1.13 26.70 -12.31
CA SER A 53 0.05 26.02 -11.74
C SER A 53 -0.04 24.51 -11.51
N SER A 54 0.34 23.72 -12.52
CA SER A 54 0.67 22.29 -12.37
C SER A 54 2.02 22.13 -11.65
N PRO A 55 2.22 21.06 -10.85
CA PRO A 55 3.27 20.99 -9.86
C PRO A 55 4.64 20.72 -10.50
N ALA A 56 5.68 21.36 -9.97
CA ALA A 56 7.05 21.17 -10.44
C ALA A 56 7.48 19.70 -10.29
N SER A 57 7.61 19.03 -11.43
CA SER A 57 8.31 17.76 -11.59
C SER A 57 9.80 17.97 -11.31
N SER A 58 10.30 17.39 -10.21
CA SER A 58 11.73 17.18 -10.00
C SER A 58 12.04 15.69 -10.15
N PRO A 59 12.84 15.26 -11.14
CA PRO A 59 13.18 13.85 -11.36
C PRO A 59 14.52 13.48 -10.69
N SER A 60 14.74 13.85 -9.43
CA SER A 60 15.93 13.39 -8.71
C SER A 60 15.75 13.40 -7.20
N SER A 61 15.56 12.22 -6.61
CA SER A 61 16.44 11.69 -5.57
C SER A 61 16.01 10.26 -5.26
N HIS A 62 16.95 9.36 -5.51
CA HIS A 62 16.89 7.93 -5.28
C HIS A 62 16.41 7.60 -3.85
N SER A 63 15.51 6.61 -3.74
CA SER A 63 15.09 5.92 -2.51
C SER A 63 14.95 6.80 -1.25
N ILE A 64 13.71 7.18 -0.91
CA ILE A 64 13.32 7.74 0.39
C ILE A 64 13.46 6.69 1.53
N MET A 65 13.85 5.46 1.19
CA MET A 65 14.04 4.36 2.13
C MET A 65 15.52 4.18 2.46
N ALA A 66 15.82 4.21 3.76
CA ALA A 66 17.16 3.91 4.27
C ALA A 66 17.58 2.48 3.82
N PRO A 67 18.85 2.25 3.44
CA PRO A 67 19.32 0.94 2.97
C PRO A 67 19.04 -0.21 3.95
N GLU A 68 19.01 0.11 5.24
CA GLU A 68 18.70 -0.80 6.35
C GLU A 68 17.20 -1.17 6.42
N LEU A 69 16.36 -0.61 5.57
CA LEU A 69 14.96 -1.03 5.42
C LEU A 69 14.77 -2.00 4.26
N LEU A 70 15.81 -2.24 3.44
CA LEU A 70 15.76 -3.11 2.27
C LEU A 70 16.16 -4.56 2.57
N SER A 71 16.69 -4.85 3.76
CA SER A 71 17.02 -6.21 4.17
C SER A 71 16.08 -6.69 5.28
N GLN A 72 15.58 -7.92 5.16
CA GLN A 72 14.64 -8.49 6.13
C GLN A 72 15.26 -8.56 7.54
N GLU A 73 16.55 -8.88 7.66
CA GLU A 73 17.27 -8.93 8.95
C GLU A 73 17.37 -7.56 9.63
N SER A 74 17.57 -6.48 8.86
CA SER A 74 17.77 -5.14 9.42
C SER A 74 16.48 -4.44 9.86
N LEU A 75 15.32 -4.91 9.40
CA LEU A 75 14.02 -4.45 9.87
C LEU A 75 13.73 -4.84 11.34
N GLY A 76 14.56 -5.69 11.96
CA GLY A 76 14.41 -6.11 13.36
C GLY A 76 13.14 -6.94 13.64
N ILE A 77 12.43 -7.36 12.59
CA ILE A 77 11.18 -8.14 12.67
C ILE A 77 11.49 -9.63 12.71
N LYS A 78 11.30 -10.23 13.88
CA LYS A 78 11.29 -11.69 14.03
C LYS A 78 9.89 -12.22 13.72
N LEU A 79 9.63 -12.52 12.45
CA LEU A 79 8.34 -13.06 12.02
C LEU A 79 8.16 -14.48 12.56
N LYS A 80 7.03 -14.70 13.24
CA LYS A 80 6.53 -16.05 13.50
C LYS A 80 5.63 -16.44 12.34
N PRO A 81 5.67 -17.71 11.88
CA PRO A 81 4.71 -18.18 10.88
C PRO A 81 3.27 -17.87 11.32
N ILE A 82 2.52 -17.20 10.46
CA ILE A 82 1.11 -16.95 10.70
C ILE A 82 0.38 -18.28 10.53
N ARG A 83 -0.36 -18.70 11.57
CA ARG A 83 -1.15 -19.93 11.51
C ARG A 83 -2.45 -19.67 10.74
N THR A 84 -2.34 -19.60 9.42
CA THR A 84 -3.52 -19.47 8.55
C THR A 84 -4.23 -20.82 8.50
N ARG A 85 -5.53 -20.85 8.84
CA ARG A 85 -6.34 -22.06 8.67
C ARG A 85 -6.70 -22.18 7.20
N VAL A 86 -5.83 -22.80 6.40
CA VAL A 86 -6.18 -23.14 5.01
C VAL A 86 -7.28 -24.20 5.07
N ARG A 87 -8.47 -23.89 4.54
CA ARG A 87 -9.44 -24.93 4.20
C ARG A 87 -8.88 -25.67 2.99
N VAL A 88 -8.34 -26.86 3.21
CA VAL A 88 -8.06 -27.79 2.13
C VAL A 88 -9.41 -28.31 1.65
N GLU A 89 -9.89 -27.82 0.51
CA GLU A 89 -10.89 -28.56 -0.26
C GLU A 89 -10.17 -29.76 -0.88
N THR A 90 -10.47 -30.94 -0.35
CA THR A 90 -10.17 -32.25 -0.94
C THR A 90 -11.16 -32.61 -2.02
#